data_AF-A0A838F6U1-F1
#
_entry.id   AF-A0A838F6U1-F1
#
_cell.length_a   1.000
_cell.length_b   1.000
_cell.length_c   1.000
_cell.angle_alpha   90.00
_cell.angle_beta   90.00
_cell.angle_gamma   90.00
#
_symmetry.space_group_name_H-M   'P 1'
#
loop_
_entity.id
_entity.type
_entity.pdbx_description
1 polymer ?
#
loop_
_entity_poly.entity_id
_entity_poly.type
_entity_poly.pdbx_seq_one_letter_code
_entity_poly.pdbx_strand_id
1 'polypeptide(L)'
;MKMSPNHKKRITRIVLVASLLLCILYFSFARLRTPVTDNQQLLGLIIRGFNEVHYAPQPVDDSFSEKIFREFLMRIDFNKKAFTKEDVNRLDQYRKSIDNEINAGSFEFFNAVMKIHKERMDQAYRYSKLPLEAPIRFDREESIETDGEKLSYAADSNALKDEWRKYMKLQVLQQLNEEEQRQQKAKAKSDTVKIKSFEQLESESRAKVKKSNEEFFSRVRELEENDWMAIYLNCISNIEDPHSE
;
A
#
# COMPACT_ATOMS: atom_id res chain seq x y z
N MET A 1 -59.95 19.54 -41.08
CA MET A 1 -59.75 18.14 -41.55
C MET A 1 -59.50 17.24 -40.33
N LYS A 2 -60.46 16.41 -39.90
CA LYS A 2 -60.30 15.57 -38.69
C LYS A 2 -59.44 14.35 -39.02
N MET A 3 -58.27 14.23 -38.39
CA MET A 3 -57.38 13.07 -38.57
C MET A 3 -58.07 11.77 -38.13
N SER A 4 -57.98 10.74 -38.97
CA SER A 4 -58.52 9.40 -38.70
C SER A 4 -57.94 8.81 -37.39
N PRO A 5 -58.74 8.12 -36.57
CA PRO A 5 -58.31 7.55 -35.30
C PRO A 5 -57.10 6.61 -35.43
N ASN A 6 -56.93 5.93 -36.56
CA ASN A 6 -55.77 5.07 -36.82
C ASN A 6 -54.48 5.87 -37.05
N HIS A 7 -54.59 7.06 -37.64
CA HIS A 7 -53.44 7.93 -37.88
C HIS A 7 -52.94 8.57 -36.58
N LYS A 8 -53.87 8.97 -35.69
CA LYS A 8 -53.53 9.45 -34.34
C LYS A 8 -52.80 8.39 -33.52
N LYS A 9 -53.31 7.15 -33.51
CA LYS A 9 -52.66 6.01 -32.81
C LYS A 9 -51.25 5.72 -33.32
N ARG A 10 -51.02 5.83 -34.64
CA ARG A 10 -49.68 5.62 -35.24
C ARG A 10 -48.70 6.71 -34.82
N ILE A 11 -49.13 7.98 -34.82
CA ILE A 11 -48.29 9.11 -34.38
C ILE A 11 -47.98 8.99 -32.88
N THR A 12 -48.97 8.65 -32.05
CA THR A 12 -48.73 8.45 -30.60
C THR A 12 -47.72 7.33 -30.35
N ARG A 13 -47.77 6.21 -31.10
CA ARG A 13 -46.77 5.14 -30.97
C ARG A 13 -45.37 5.59 -31.38
N ILE A 14 -45.24 6.36 -32.47
CA ILE A 14 -43.94 6.87 -32.93
C ILE A 14 -43.35 7.84 -31.90
N VAL A 15 -44.16 8.75 -31.35
CA VAL A 15 -43.72 9.70 -30.32
C VAL A 15 -43.28 8.95 -29.06
N LEU A 16 -44.03 7.94 -28.62
CA LEU A 16 -43.67 7.14 -27.45
C LEU A 16 -42.36 6.37 -27.63
N VAL A 17 -42.12 5.79 -28.81
CA VAL A 17 -40.86 5.08 -29.11
C VAL A 17 -39.69 6.06 -29.20
N ALA A 18 -39.89 7.22 -29.84
CA ALA A 18 -38.87 8.26 -29.92
C ALA A 18 -38.51 8.83 -28.53
N SER A 19 -39.50 9.05 -27.66
CA SER A 19 -39.24 9.48 -26.28
C SER A 19 -38.52 8.42 -25.47
N LEU A 20 -38.85 7.13 -25.66
CA LEU A 20 -38.16 6.04 -24.98
C LEU A 20 -36.69 5.94 -25.42
N LEU A 21 -36.42 6.07 -26.72
CA LEU A 21 -35.05 6.10 -27.26
C LEU A 21 -34.25 7.30 -26.76
N LEU A 22 -34.87 8.48 -26.69
CA LEU A 22 -34.25 9.68 -26.09
C LEU A 22 -33.94 9.49 -24.60
N CYS A 23 -34.85 8.85 -23.84
CA CYS A 23 -34.59 8.52 -22.44
C CYS A 23 -33.46 7.50 -22.28
N ILE A 24 -33.38 6.47 -23.14
CA ILE A 24 -32.31 5.48 -23.12
C ILE A 24 -30.97 6.14 -23.49
N LEU A 25 -30.94 7.01 -24.50
CA LEU A 25 -29.76 7.78 -24.88
C LEU A 25 -29.34 8.73 -23.76
N TYR A 26 -30.27 9.43 -23.13
CA TYR A 26 -29.99 10.31 -21.99
C TYR A 26 -29.46 9.52 -20.78
N PHE A 27 -30.06 8.39 -20.42
CA PHE A 27 -29.58 7.54 -19.33
C PHE A 27 -28.22 6.91 -19.64
N SER A 28 -27.96 6.54 -20.89
CA SER A 28 -26.65 6.02 -21.31
C SER A 28 -25.60 7.13 -21.26
N PHE A 29 -25.93 8.34 -21.72
CA PHE A 29 -25.06 9.51 -21.66
C PHE A 29 -24.82 10.01 -20.23
N ALA A 30 -25.83 9.94 -19.37
CA ALA A 30 -25.70 10.25 -17.94
C ALA A 30 -24.86 9.21 -17.21
N ARG A 31 -24.94 7.91 -17.57
CA ARG A 31 -24.03 6.87 -17.06
C ARG A 31 -22.58 7.07 -17.53
N LEU A 32 -22.36 7.67 -18.71
CA LEU A 32 -21.02 8.03 -19.19
C LEU A 32 -20.42 9.21 -18.41
N ARG A 33 -21.23 10.01 -17.72
CA ARG A 33 -20.77 11.03 -16.76
C ARG A 33 -20.67 10.41 -15.38
N THR A 34 -19.56 9.74 -15.08
CA THR A 34 -19.25 9.38 -13.69
C THR A 34 -19.12 10.68 -12.88
N PRO A 35 -19.79 10.82 -11.72
CA PRO A 35 -19.56 11.97 -10.86
C PRO A 35 -18.08 12.02 -10.47
N VAL A 36 -17.49 13.23 -10.48
CA VAL A 36 -16.11 13.43 -10.03
C VAL A 36 -16.04 13.06 -8.56
N THR A 37 -15.21 12.08 -8.20
CA THR A 37 -15.06 11.66 -6.79
C THR A 37 -14.30 12.72 -6.00
N ASP A 38 -14.45 12.74 -4.67
CA ASP A 38 -13.72 13.67 -3.81
C ASP A 38 -12.19 13.58 -4.03
N ASN A 39 -11.68 12.37 -4.29
CA ASN A 39 -10.26 12.13 -4.61
C ASN A 39 -9.82 12.75 -5.94
N GLN A 40 -10.67 12.72 -6.96
CA GLN A 40 -10.39 13.39 -8.25
C GLN A 40 -10.39 14.92 -8.10
N GLN A 41 -11.28 15.46 -7.26
CA GLN A 41 -11.29 16.90 -6.95
C GLN A 41 -10.02 17.29 -6.19
N LEU A 42 -9.63 16.51 -5.18
CA LEU A 42 -8.42 16.73 -4.40
C LEU A 42 -7.17 16.65 -5.28
N LEU A 43 -7.06 15.65 -6.14
CA LEU A 43 -5.97 15.56 -7.12
C LEU A 43 -5.92 16.80 -8.02
N GLY A 44 -7.07 17.24 -8.53
CA GLY A 44 -7.15 18.46 -9.34
C GLY A 44 -6.70 19.71 -8.59
N LEU A 45 -7.01 19.83 -7.29
CA LEU A 45 -6.54 20.93 -6.43
C LEU A 45 -5.02 20.87 -6.19
N ILE A 46 -4.47 19.67 -5.94
CA ILE A 46 -3.03 19.45 -5.78
C ILE A 46 -2.28 19.93 -7.03
N ILE A 47 -2.69 19.45 -8.22
CA ILE A 47 -2.04 19.81 -9.49
C ILE A 47 -2.19 21.29 -9.85
N ARG A 48 -3.34 21.92 -9.56
CA ARG A 48 -3.51 23.38 -9.74
C ARG A 48 -2.60 24.16 -8.80
N GLY A 49 -2.53 23.76 -7.54
CA GLY A 49 -1.65 24.37 -6.54
C GLY A 49 -0.19 24.39 -6.98
N PHE A 50 0.29 23.30 -7.60
CA PHE A 50 1.65 23.25 -8.14
C PHE A 50 1.93 24.34 -9.16
N ASN A 51 1.03 24.53 -10.12
CA ASN A 51 1.20 25.46 -11.23
C ASN A 51 1.09 26.95 -10.81
N GLU A 52 0.35 27.23 -9.73
CA GLU A 52 0.09 28.60 -9.28
C GLU A 52 1.06 29.09 -8.21
N VAL A 53 1.65 28.19 -7.40
CA VAL A 53 2.44 28.55 -6.21
C VAL A 53 3.94 28.44 -6.43
N HIS A 54 4.42 27.50 -7.27
CA HIS A 54 5.86 27.24 -7.39
C HIS A 54 6.55 28.12 -8.42
N TYR A 55 7.74 28.62 -8.07
CA TYR A 55 8.58 29.47 -8.92
C TYR A 55 9.11 28.75 -10.17
N ALA A 56 9.22 27.43 -10.12
CA ALA A 56 9.66 26.57 -11.23
C ALA A 56 8.90 25.23 -11.19
N PRO A 57 7.66 25.18 -11.68
CA PRO A 57 6.86 23.95 -11.66
C PRO A 57 7.52 22.88 -12.53
N GLN A 58 7.64 21.63 -12.03
CA GLN A 58 8.10 20.55 -12.89
C GLN A 58 6.98 20.13 -13.85
N PRO A 59 7.35 19.71 -15.08
CA PRO A 59 6.38 19.15 -16.00
C PRO A 59 5.80 17.83 -15.44
N VAL A 60 4.49 17.68 -15.56
CA VAL A 60 3.80 16.40 -15.31
C VAL A 60 3.99 15.52 -16.53
N ASP A 61 5.11 14.79 -16.57
CA ASP A 61 5.58 13.94 -17.69
C ASP A 61 6.07 12.55 -17.22
N ASP A 62 6.64 11.75 -18.12
CA ASP A 62 7.21 10.43 -17.81
C ASP A 62 8.20 10.43 -16.63
N SER A 63 9.01 11.49 -16.47
CA SER A 63 9.97 11.60 -15.37
C SER A 63 9.25 11.85 -14.04
N PHE A 64 8.19 12.65 -14.05
CA PHE A 64 7.31 12.82 -12.90
C PHE A 64 6.63 11.49 -12.51
N SER A 65 6.14 10.74 -13.49
CA SER A 65 5.58 9.39 -13.30
C SER A 65 6.55 8.44 -12.62
N GLU A 66 7.81 8.39 -13.10
CA GLU A 66 8.83 7.49 -12.54
C GLU A 66 9.13 7.81 -11.06
N LYS A 67 9.10 9.09 -10.69
CA LYS A 67 9.26 9.51 -9.29
C LYS A 67 8.07 9.03 -8.46
N ILE A 68 6.83 9.27 -8.87
CA ILE A 68 5.63 8.81 -8.14
C ILE A 68 5.66 7.29 -7.97
N PHE A 69 5.97 6.57 -9.06
CA PHE A 69 6.06 5.12 -9.05
C PHE A 69 7.02 4.63 -7.96
N ARG A 70 8.24 5.18 -7.92
CA ARG A 70 9.24 4.81 -6.92
C ARG A 70 8.83 5.23 -5.51
N GLU A 71 8.47 6.50 -5.32
CA GLU A 71 8.15 7.06 -3.99
C GLU A 71 6.97 6.35 -3.35
N PHE A 72 5.93 6.04 -4.12
CA PHE A 72 4.77 5.33 -3.60
C PHE A 72 5.13 3.91 -3.18
N LEU A 73 5.85 3.15 -4.02
CA LEU A 73 6.30 1.80 -3.68
C LEU A 73 7.22 1.78 -2.45
N MET A 74 8.08 2.79 -2.29
CA MET A 74 8.93 2.92 -1.10
C MET A 74 8.12 3.24 0.15
N ARG A 75 7.11 4.11 0.08
CA ARG A 75 6.27 4.46 1.23
C ARG A 75 5.42 3.29 1.74
N ILE A 76 4.90 2.47 0.82
CA ILE A 76 4.05 1.33 1.20
C ILE A 76 4.86 0.10 1.63
N ASP A 77 6.07 -0.09 1.10
CA ASP A 77 6.88 -1.30 1.35
C ASP A 77 8.39 -0.98 1.47
N PHE A 78 8.72 -0.03 2.34
CA PHE A 78 10.10 0.43 2.57
C PHE A 78 11.06 -0.74 2.86
N ASN A 79 10.63 -1.67 3.72
CA ASN A 79 11.42 -2.83 4.14
C ASN A 79 11.36 -4.02 3.16
N LYS A 80 10.64 -3.88 2.04
CA LYS A 80 10.49 -4.91 0.99
C LYS A 80 10.04 -6.25 1.55
N LYS A 81 9.05 -6.19 2.45
CA LYS A 81 8.47 -7.33 3.15
C LYS A 81 7.02 -7.60 2.71
N ALA A 82 6.44 -6.75 1.86
CA ALA A 82 5.16 -6.98 1.21
C ALA A 82 5.35 -7.66 -0.15
N PHE A 83 6.07 -7.02 -1.06
CA PHE A 83 6.09 -7.41 -2.47
C PHE A 83 7.26 -8.31 -2.84
N THR A 84 7.04 -9.10 -3.88
CA THR A 84 8.09 -9.81 -4.61
C THR A 84 8.53 -9.02 -5.84
N LYS A 85 9.66 -9.41 -6.44
CA LYS A 85 10.15 -8.83 -7.69
C LYS A 85 9.14 -9.02 -8.83
N GLU A 86 8.46 -10.16 -8.88
CA GLU A 86 7.41 -10.42 -9.88
C GLU A 86 6.26 -9.40 -9.77
N ASP A 87 5.83 -9.07 -8.55
CA ASP A 87 4.78 -8.09 -8.32
C ASP A 87 5.16 -6.70 -8.84
N VAL A 88 6.37 -6.25 -8.50
CA VAL A 88 6.89 -4.95 -8.93
C VAL A 88 7.05 -4.91 -10.45
N ASN A 89 7.50 -6.00 -11.07
CA ASN A 89 7.59 -6.10 -12.52
C ASN A 89 6.21 -6.00 -13.20
N ARG A 90 5.15 -6.53 -12.59
CA ARG A 90 3.77 -6.39 -13.12
C ARG A 90 3.28 -4.95 -13.07
N LEU A 91 3.77 -4.15 -12.11
CA LEU A 91 3.44 -2.74 -11.98
C LEU A 91 4.25 -1.86 -12.94
N ASP A 92 5.36 -2.37 -13.49
CA ASP A 92 6.27 -1.62 -14.36
C ASP A 92 5.60 -0.98 -15.58
N GLN A 93 4.49 -1.55 -16.05
CA GLN A 93 3.67 -0.99 -17.13
C GLN A 93 3.14 0.43 -16.82
N TYR A 94 2.99 0.78 -15.54
CA TYR A 94 2.52 2.09 -15.09
C TYR A 94 3.64 3.10 -14.88
N ARG A 95 4.91 2.66 -14.91
CA ARG A 95 6.09 3.44 -14.51
C ARG A 95 6.16 4.83 -15.17
N LYS A 96 5.70 4.93 -16.42
CA LYS A 96 5.75 6.16 -17.23
C LYS A 96 4.37 6.71 -17.59
N SER A 97 3.28 6.17 -17.05
CA SER A 97 1.92 6.56 -17.44
C SER A 97 1.10 7.22 -16.33
N ILE A 98 1.69 7.43 -15.15
CA ILE A 98 0.97 8.02 -14.02
C ILE A 98 0.59 9.49 -14.28
N ASP A 99 1.40 10.24 -15.03
CA ASP A 99 1.13 11.58 -15.56
C ASP A 99 -0.15 11.59 -16.40
N ASN A 100 -0.32 10.58 -17.27
CA ASN A 100 -1.51 10.41 -18.09
C ASN A 100 -2.73 10.12 -17.21
N GLU A 101 -2.55 9.30 -16.18
CA GLU A 101 -3.59 9.03 -15.18
C GLU A 101 -3.98 10.30 -14.42
N ILE A 102 -3.01 11.11 -14.00
CA ILE A 102 -3.25 12.38 -13.31
C ILE A 102 -4.05 13.34 -14.19
N ASN A 103 -3.66 13.50 -15.45
CA ASN A 103 -4.35 14.34 -16.42
C ASN A 103 -5.78 13.85 -16.72
N ALA A 104 -5.99 12.53 -16.70
CA ALA A 104 -7.31 11.90 -16.88
C ALA A 104 -8.14 11.85 -15.58
N GLY A 105 -7.55 12.15 -14.42
CA GLY A 105 -8.17 11.94 -13.11
C GLY A 105 -8.42 10.47 -12.77
N SER A 106 -7.59 9.55 -13.25
CA SER A 106 -7.66 8.11 -12.92
C SER A 106 -6.63 7.72 -11.86
N PHE A 107 -6.81 6.52 -11.29
CA PHE A 107 -5.98 5.97 -10.21
C PHE A 107 -5.62 4.50 -10.49
N GLU A 108 -5.34 4.17 -11.75
CA GLU A 108 -5.12 2.78 -12.18
C GLU A 108 -3.87 2.18 -11.53
N PHE A 109 -2.76 2.92 -11.49
CA PHE A 109 -1.55 2.51 -10.81
C PHE A 109 -1.82 2.24 -9.32
N PHE A 110 -2.45 3.20 -8.62
CA PHE A 110 -2.82 3.05 -7.22
C PHE A 110 -3.67 1.79 -6.99
N ASN A 111 -4.73 1.60 -7.78
CA ASN A 111 -5.62 0.46 -7.68
C ASN A 111 -4.88 -0.87 -7.93
N ALA A 112 -3.96 -0.91 -8.91
CA ALA A 112 -3.15 -2.07 -9.21
C ALA A 112 -2.22 -2.42 -8.04
N VAL A 113 -1.55 -1.43 -7.46
CA VAL A 113 -0.70 -1.59 -6.28
C VAL A 113 -1.51 -2.13 -5.10
N MET A 114 -2.64 -1.50 -4.78
CA MET A 114 -3.45 -1.88 -3.61
C MET A 114 -4.06 -3.27 -3.74
N LYS A 115 -4.41 -3.69 -4.96
CA LYS A 115 -4.86 -5.06 -5.22
C LYS A 115 -3.78 -6.09 -4.85
N ILE A 116 -2.54 -5.88 -5.32
CA ILE A 116 -1.42 -6.76 -4.99
C ILE A 116 -1.10 -6.68 -3.50
N HIS A 117 -1.06 -5.47 -2.93
CA HIS A 117 -0.73 -5.24 -1.53
C HIS A 117 -1.66 -6.01 -0.59
N LYS A 118 -2.97 -5.97 -0.86
CA LYS A 118 -3.98 -6.70 -0.08
C LYS A 118 -3.72 -8.21 -0.09
N GLU A 119 -3.43 -8.79 -1.26
CA GLU A 119 -3.11 -10.22 -1.38
C GLU A 119 -1.81 -10.58 -0.64
N ARG A 120 -0.79 -9.71 -0.71
CA ARG A 120 0.51 -9.92 -0.09
C ARG A 120 0.51 -9.72 1.43
N MET A 121 -0.32 -8.84 1.98
CA MET A 121 -0.40 -8.63 3.44
C MET A 121 -0.84 -9.89 4.19
N ASP A 122 -1.78 -10.65 3.64
CA ASP A 122 -2.19 -11.93 4.23
C ASP A 122 -1.07 -13.00 4.17
N GLN A 123 -0.23 -12.95 3.13
CA GLN A 123 0.94 -13.82 3.02
C GLN A 123 2.03 -13.40 4.01
N ALA A 124 2.35 -12.10 4.07
CA ALA A 124 3.31 -11.52 4.99
C ALA A 124 2.96 -11.81 6.46
N TYR A 125 1.69 -11.70 6.84
CA TYR A 125 1.23 -12.08 8.17
C TYR A 125 1.50 -13.56 8.49
N ARG A 126 1.22 -14.46 7.54
CA ARG A 126 1.50 -15.89 7.71
C ARG A 126 3.01 -16.17 7.79
N TYR A 127 3.80 -15.56 6.91
CA TYR A 127 5.25 -15.76 6.86
C TYR A 127 5.96 -15.23 8.11
N SER A 128 5.53 -14.09 8.65
CA SER A 128 6.07 -13.52 9.89
C SER A 128 5.73 -14.34 11.13
N LYS A 129 4.58 -15.02 11.15
CA LYS A 129 4.16 -15.84 12.30
C LYS A 129 4.92 -17.16 12.41
N LEU A 130 5.15 -17.84 11.29
CA LEU A 130 5.73 -19.20 11.27
C LEU A 130 7.06 -19.34 12.06
N PRO A 131 8.06 -18.43 11.93
CA PRO A 131 9.30 -18.50 12.69
C PRO A 131 9.12 -18.39 14.21
N LEU A 132 7.99 -17.84 14.67
CA LEU A 132 7.73 -17.57 16.08
C LEU A 132 6.96 -18.69 16.79
N GLU A 133 6.55 -19.74 16.06
CA GLU A 133 5.75 -20.86 16.60
C GLU A 133 6.59 -21.90 17.35
N ALA A 134 7.89 -21.96 17.09
CA ALA A 134 8.84 -22.88 17.72
C ALA A 134 10.09 -22.14 18.21
N PRO A 135 10.89 -22.74 19.12
CA PRO A 135 12.16 -22.16 19.57
C PRO A 135 13.09 -21.83 18.40
N ILE A 136 13.65 -20.63 18.40
CA ILE A 136 14.55 -20.17 17.35
C ILE A 136 15.98 -20.64 17.63
N ARG A 137 16.63 -21.12 16.57
CA ARG A 137 18.05 -21.49 16.61
C ARG A 137 18.96 -20.32 16.25
N PHE A 138 19.95 -20.08 17.10
CA PHE A 138 20.95 -19.00 16.95
C PHE A 138 22.37 -19.53 16.67
N ASP A 139 22.50 -20.80 16.29
CA ASP A 139 23.77 -21.50 16.05
C ASP A 139 24.29 -21.36 14.61
N ARG A 140 23.62 -20.58 13.77
CA ARG A 140 24.00 -20.34 12.37
C ARG A 140 24.40 -18.89 12.19
N GLU A 141 25.53 -18.68 11.53
CA GLU A 141 25.96 -17.38 11.04
C GLU A 141 25.12 -17.00 9.83
N GLU A 142 24.44 -15.86 9.93
CA GLU A 142 23.52 -15.36 8.91
C GLU A 142 23.61 -13.82 8.91
N SER A 143 23.38 -13.20 7.75
CA SER A 143 23.29 -11.74 7.63
C SER A 143 21.92 -11.32 7.09
N ILE A 144 21.55 -10.07 7.40
CA ILE A 144 20.34 -9.42 6.89
C ILE A 144 20.65 -7.93 6.68
N GLU A 145 20.26 -7.39 5.54
CA GLU A 145 20.27 -5.94 5.29
C GLU A 145 19.04 -5.32 5.95
N THR A 146 19.25 -4.24 6.70
CA THR A 146 18.19 -3.53 7.44
C THR A 146 17.94 -2.14 6.88
N ASP A 147 18.82 -1.65 6.01
CA ASP A 147 18.64 -0.40 5.29
C ASP A 147 17.62 -0.60 4.14
N GLY A 148 16.43 -0.01 4.31
CA GLY A 148 15.33 -0.12 3.35
C GLY A 148 15.72 0.34 1.95
N GLU A 149 16.59 1.33 1.81
CA GLU A 149 17.02 1.85 0.50
C GLU A 149 17.93 0.86 -0.23
N LYS A 150 18.73 0.08 0.51
CA LYS A 150 19.66 -0.92 -0.05
C LYS A 150 19.01 -2.26 -0.34
N LEU A 151 17.82 -2.52 0.20
CA LEU A 151 17.11 -3.78 -0.01
C LEU A 151 16.70 -3.96 -1.48
N SER A 152 16.79 -5.20 -1.96
CA SER A 152 16.15 -5.64 -3.20
C SER A 152 14.88 -6.42 -2.90
N TYR A 153 13.88 -6.34 -3.76
CA TYR A 153 12.67 -7.17 -3.62
C TYR A 153 13.02 -8.65 -3.74
N ALA A 154 12.41 -9.48 -2.89
CA ALA A 154 12.59 -10.92 -2.92
C ALA A 154 12.22 -11.50 -4.29
N ALA A 155 13.03 -12.42 -4.82
CA ALA A 155 12.84 -12.97 -6.16
C ALA A 155 11.46 -13.62 -6.35
N ASP A 156 10.98 -14.31 -5.32
CA ASP A 156 9.71 -15.03 -5.30
C ASP A 156 9.15 -15.16 -3.87
N SER A 157 8.05 -15.88 -3.73
CA SER A 157 7.37 -16.07 -2.44
C SER A 157 8.17 -16.89 -1.42
N ASN A 158 9.04 -17.82 -1.87
CA ASN A 158 9.90 -18.60 -0.97
C ASN A 158 11.05 -17.74 -0.45
N ALA A 159 11.65 -16.93 -1.33
CA ALA A 159 12.65 -15.95 -0.93
C ALA A 159 12.05 -14.95 0.07
N LEU A 160 10.84 -14.44 -0.17
CA LEU A 160 10.16 -13.53 0.75
C LEU A 160 9.88 -14.19 2.12
N LYS A 161 9.53 -15.48 2.12
CA LYS A 161 9.35 -16.25 3.36
C LYS A 161 10.65 -16.40 4.15
N ASP A 162 11.78 -16.63 3.48
CA ASP A 162 13.09 -16.68 4.16
C ASP A 162 13.51 -15.29 4.70
N GLU A 163 13.22 -14.22 3.96
CA GLU A 163 13.42 -12.84 4.44
C GLU A 163 12.63 -12.57 5.73
N TRP A 164 11.36 -12.99 5.80
CA TRP A 164 10.57 -12.92 7.03
C TRP A 164 11.15 -13.78 8.16
N ARG A 165 11.67 -14.99 7.85
CA ARG A 165 12.34 -15.84 8.84
C ARG A 165 13.55 -15.14 9.47
N LYS A 166 14.44 -14.58 8.64
CA LYS A 166 15.62 -13.85 9.11
C LYS A 166 15.23 -12.61 9.91
N TYR A 167 14.26 -11.85 9.41
CA TYR A 167 13.78 -10.64 10.07
C TYR A 167 13.17 -10.93 11.45
N MET A 168 12.30 -11.94 11.56
CA MET A 168 11.73 -12.34 12.86
C MET A 168 12.78 -12.87 13.82
N LYS A 169 13.77 -13.63 13.32
CA LYS A 169 14.93 -14.05 14.13
C LYS A 169 15.71 -12.83 14.65
N LEU A 170 15.94 -11.81 13.83
CA LEU A 170 16.58 -10.56 14.26
C LEU A 170 15.76 -9.84 15.33
N GLN A 171 14.44 -9.73 15.16
CA GLN A 171 13.55 -9.11 16.17
C GLN A 171 13.62 -9.83 17.52
N VAL A 172 13.60 -11.17 17.52
CA VAL A 172 13.75 -11.96 18.75
C VAL A 172 15.14 -11.79 19.35
N LEU A 173 16.19 -11.73 18.53
CA LEU A 173 17.56 -11.52 19.01
C LEU A 173 17.75 -10.15 19.67
N GLN A 174 17.17 -9.09 19.09
CA GLN A 174 17.17 -7.75 19.67
C GLN A 174 16.45 -7.75 21.02
N GLN A 175 15.27 -8.37 21.08
CA GLN A 175 14.52 -8.46 22.32
C GLN A 175 15.25 -9.27 23.40
N LEU A 176 15.88 -10.38 23.02
CA LEU A 176 16.72 -11.21 23.90
C LEU A 176 17.85 -10.39 24.52
N ASN A 177 18.61 -9.67 23.68
CA ASN A 177 19.73 -8.84 24.14
C ASN A 177 19.26 -7.76 25.13
N GLU A 178 18.10 -7.13 24.89
CA GLU A 178 17.52 -6.20 25.86
C GLU A 178 17.20 -6.86 27.20
N GLU A 179 16.59 -8.05 27.19
CA GLU A 179 16.24 -8.77 28.43
C GLU A 179 17.49 -9.22 29.19
N GLU A 180 18.52 -9.70 28.49
CA GLU A 180 19.80 -10.05 29.09
C GLU A 180 20.47 -8.84 29.75
N GLN A 181 20.49 -7.69 29.07
CA GLN A 181 21.01 -6.46 29.66
C GLN A 181 20.20 -5.99 30.88
N ARG A 182 18.87 -6.10 30.83
CA ARG A 182 18.00 -5.80 31.99
C ARG A 182 18.33 -6.70 33.17
N GLN A 183 18.46 -7.99 32.92
CA GLN A 183 18.79 -8.99 33.92
C GLN A 183 20.16 -8.73 34.56
N GLN A 184 21.18 -8.43 33.75
CA GLN A 184 22.53 -8.10 34.24
C GLN A 184 22.52 -6.84 35.12
N LYS A 185 21.81 -5.79 34.69
CA LYS A 185 21.64 -4.56 35.49
C LYS A 185 20.90 -4.80 36.80
N ALA A 186 19.90 -5.68 36.82
CA ALA A 186 19.18 -6.03 38.03
C ALA A 186 20.06 -6.81 39.01
N LYS A 187 20.81 -7.81 38.51
CA LYS A 187 21.78 -8.58 39.30
C LYS A 187 22.85 -7.69 39.94
N ALA A 188 23.36 -6.70 39.19
CA ALA A 188 24.34 -5.75 39.72
C ALA A 188 23.82 -4.86 40.87
N LYS A 189 22.50 -4.73 41.02
CA LYS A 189 21.85 -3.95 42.09
C LYS A 189 21.44 -4.80 43.29
N SER A 190 21.22 -6.09 43.13
CA SER A 190 20.80 -6.98 44.21
C SER A 190 21.06 -8.45 43.88
N ASP A 191 21.70 -9.16 44.82
CA ASP A 191 22.03 -10.59 44.70
C ASP A 191 20.81 -11.53 44.84
N THR A 192 19.64 -11.01 45.22
CA THR A 192 18.41 -11.79 45.38
C THR A 192 17.59 -11.92 44.08
N VAL A 193 18.03 -11.27 42.99
CA VAL A 193 17.32 -11.30 41.71
C VAL A 193 17.41 -12.68 41.07
N LYS A 194 16.26 -13.30 40.82
CA LYS A 194 16.17 -14.56 40.08
C LYS A 194 16.54 -14.34 38.61
N ILE A 195 17.62 -14.99 38.18
CA ILE A 195 18.14 -14.98 36.81
C ILE A 195 17.42 -16.06 36.01
N LYS A 196 16.81 -15.66 34.89
CA LYS A 196 16.17 -16.55 33.92
C LYS A 196 17.21 -17.25 33.04
N SER A 197 16.93 -18.49 32.66
CA SER A 197 17.76 -19.22 31.69
C SER A 197 17.57 -18.65 30.28
N PHE A 198 18.50 -18.99 29.37
CA PHE A 198 18.39 -18.57 27.97
C PHE A 198 17.07 -19.07 27.34
N GLU A 199 16.66 -20.31 27.61
CA GLU A 199 15.41 -20.89 27.09
C GLU A 199 14.18 -20.12 27.56
N GLN A 200 14.19 -19.66 28.82
CA GLN A 200 13.12 -18.83 29.36
C GLN A 200 13.09 -17.46 28.69
N LEU A 201 14.26 -16.81 28.55
CA LEU A 201 14.38 -15.52 27.88
C LEU A 201 13.98 -15.60 26.39
N GLU A 202 14.35 -16.66 25.69
CA GLU A 202 13.97 -16.90 24.29
C GLU A 202 12.46 -17.02 24.16
N SER A 203 11.86 -17.87 24.98
CA SER A 203 10.42 -18.12 24.91
C SER A 203 9.62 -16.86 25.21
N GLU A 204 10.01 -16.09 26.22
CA GLU A 204 9.36 -14.81 26.56
C GLU A 204 9.57 -13.74 25.48
N SER A 205 10.80 -13.61 24.95
CA SER A 205 11.14 -12.66 23.89
C SER A 205 10.37 -12.96 22.62
N ARG A 206 10.30 -14.24 22.22
CA ARG A 206 9.52 -14.70 21.07
C ARG A 206 8.04 -14.45 21.24
N ALA A 207 7.48 -14.68 22.43
CA ALA A 207 6.08 -14.36 22.73
C ALA A 207 5.79 -12.86 22.63
N LYS A 208 6.72 -12.01 23.10
CA LYS A 208 6.61 -10.55 23.00
C LYS A 208 6.67 -10.07 21.55
N VAL A 209 7.65 -10.54 20.77
CA VAL A 209 7.76 -10.24 19.33
C VAL A 209 6.53 -10.71 18.58
N LYS A 210 6.01 -11.91 18.88
CA LYS A 210 4.78 -12.43 18.28
C LYS A 210 3.59 -11.49 18.53
N LYS A 211 3.41 -11.04 19.77
CA LYS A 211 2.36 -10.09 20.12
C LYS A 211 2.51 -8.77 19.35
N SER A 212 3.72 -8.18 19.34
CA SER A 212 3.98 -6.94 18.61
C SER A 212 3.75 -7.09 17.09
N ASN A 213 4.10 -8.24 16.52
CA ASN A 213 3.83 -8.56 15.11
C ASN A 213 2.33 -8.70 14.84
N GLU A 214 1.58 -9.38 15.70
CA GLU A 214 0.12 -9.48 15.59
C GLU A 214 -0.57 -8.10 15.67
N GLU A 215 -0.11 -7.23 16.57
CA GLU A 215 -0.58 -5.84 16.68
C GLU A 215 -0.25 -5.00 15.44
N PHE A 216 0.96 -5.14 14.88
CA PHE A 216 1.35 -4.48 13.63
C PHE A 216 0.39 -4.85 12.49
N PHE A 217 0.15 -6.14 12.26
CA PHE A 217 -0.75 -6.59 11.20
C PHE A 217 -2.22 -6.29 11.50
N SER A 218 -2.63 -6.14 12.77
CA SER A 218 -3.97 -5.62 13.10
C SER A 218 -4.15 -4.20 12.60
N ARG A 219 -3.21 -3.30 12.94
CA ARG A 219 -3.25 -1.90 12.49
C ARG A 219 -3.23 -1.79 10.97
N VAL A 220 -2.41 -2.59 10.29
CA VAL A 220 -2.37 -2.60 8.82
C VAL A 220 -3.70 -3.02 8.20
N ARG A 221 -4.42 -3.96 8.82
CA ARG A 221 -5.75 -4.40 8.34
C ARG A 221 -6.87 -3.42 8.64
N GLU A 222 -6.69 -2.55 9.62
CA GLU A 222 -7.64 -1.48 9.96
C GLU A 222 -7.57 -0.29 8.99
N LEU A 223 -6.48 -0.17 8.21
CA LEU A 223 -6.35 0.88 7.21
C LEU A 223 -7.37 0.72 6.08
N GLU A 224 -8.10 1.79 5.81
CA GLU A 224 -9.08 1.85 4.73
C GLU A 224 -8.42 2.31 3.42
N GLU A 225 -9.14 2.13 2.29
CA GLU A 225 -8.67 2.58 0.97
C GLU A 225 -8.34 4.08 0.96
N ASN A 226 -9.12 4.89 1.70
CA ASN A 226 -8.91 6.33 1.82
C ASN A 226 -7.59 6.69 2.52
N ASP A 227 -7.14 5.90 3.50
CA ASP A 227 -5.84 6.12 4.16
C ASP A 227 -4.68 5.91 3.18
N TRP A 228 -4.77 4.84 2.38
CA TRP A 228 -3.79 4.55 1.33
C TRP A 228 -3.82 5.59 0.22
N MET A 229 -5.01 6.06 -0.15
CA MET A 229 -5.16 7.14 -1.13
C MET A 229 -4.53 8.44 -0.63
N ALA A 230 -4.70 8.79 0.65
CA ALA A 230 -4.05 9.95 1.24
C ALA A 230 -2.51 9.83 1.15
N ILE A 231 -1.94 8.65 1.44
CA ILE A 231 -0.50 8.40 1.26
C ILE A 231 -0.10 8.61 -0.21
N TYR A 232 -0.88 8.09 -1.16
CA TYR A 232 -0.61 8.23 -2.60
C TYR A 232 -0.63 9.70 -3.05
N LEU A 233 -1.67 10.46 -2.70
CA LEU A 233 -1.79 11.88 -3.02
C LEU A 233 -0.66 12.71 -2.37
N ASN A 234 -0.24 12.36 -1.16
CA ASN A 234 0.92 12.96 -0.52
C ASN A 234 2.24 12.63 -1.25
N CYS A 235 2.35 11.51 -1.97
CA CYS A 235 3.52 11.22 -2.80
C CYS A 235 3.59 12.20 -3.96
N ILE A 236 2.43 12.42 -4.61
CA ILE A 236 2.30 13.36 -5.72
C ILE A 236 2.64 14.78 -5.24
N SER A 237 2.16 15.17 -4.06
CA SER A 237 2.48 16.45 -3.42
C SER A 237 3.97 16.68 -3.16
N ASN A 238 4.67 15.66 -2.65
CA ASN A 238 6.03 15.86 -2.13
C ASN A 238 7.13 15.76 -3.20
N ILE A 239 6.81 15.34 -4.43
CA ILE A 239 7.81 15.24 -5.50
C ILE A 239 8.30 16.62 -5.96
N GLU A 240 7.47 17.65 -5.81
CA GLU A 240 7.78 19.02 -6.20
C GLU A 240 8.51 19.82 -5.11
N ASP A 241 8.52 19.34 -3.87
CA ASP A 241 9.18 20.00 -2.75
C ASP A 241 10.25 19.11 -2.07
N PRO A 242 11.51 19.17 -2.52
CA PRO A 242 12.62 18.46 -1.88
C PRO A 242 12.94 18.97 -0.45
N HIS A 243 12.22 19.96 0.06
CA HIS A 243 12.39 20.54 1.40
C HIS A 243 11.18 20.35 2.34
N SER A 244 10.10 19.70 1.88
CA SER A 244 8.97 19.34 2.76
C SER A 244 9.21 17.98 3.43
N GLU A 245 9.92 18.02 4.57
CA GLU A 245 9.83 17.01 5.66
C GLU A 245 8.92 17.51 6.79
#